data_AF-A0A4S2LBM2-F1
#
_entry.id   AF-A0A4S2LBM2-F1
#
_cell.length_a   1.000
_cell.length_b   1.000
_cell.length_c   1.000
_cell.angle_alpha   90.00
_cell.angle_beta   90.00
_cell.angle_gamma   90.00
#
_symmetry.space_group_name_H-M   'P 1'
#
loop_
_entity.id
_entity.type
_entity.pdbx_description
1 polymer ?
#
loop_
_entity_poly.entity_id
_entity_poly.type
_entity_poly.pdbx_seq_one_letter_code
_entity_poly.pdbx_strand_id
1 'polypeptide(L)'
;MLRFRKLFPQSCSVIGMVHVGALPGTPKYEGCSEKIVENAIKETSIYVDCCVDGILIENMHDVPYIKQKDISPEVTTMMTRICTEIRKITPQNITCGIQILAGCNKEAIAVAKAAGLQFIRAEGFVFSHVADEGFIDSNAGTLLRYRRQIDADNVLVFVDVKKKHSSHVITSDVSLLETVKAAEFFLADGVILTGNATGEETNVRDLLDETRYIFISTPLRKLPV
;
A
#
# COMPACT_ATOMS: atom_id res chain seq x y z
N MET A 1 -15.56 -7.73 -0.11
CA MET A 1 -16.10 -6.58 0.66
C MET A 1 -16.50 -6.84 2.12
N LEU A 2 -17.13 -7.97 2.49
CA LEU A 2 -17.39 -8.28 3.92
C LEU A 2 -16.11 -8.30 4.79
N ARG A 3 -14.95 -8.59 4.18
CA ARG A 3 -13.67 -8.69 4.87
C ARG A 3 -13.09 -7.32 5.25
N PHE A 4 -13.26 -6.30 4.41
CA PHE A 4 -12.81 -4.94 4.71
C PHE A 4 -13.51 -4.40 5.96
N ARG A 5 -14.84 -4.54 6.03
CA ARG A 5 -15.65 -4.11 7.19
C ARG A 5 -15.29 -4.83 8.49
N LYS A 6 -14.60 -5.99 8.43
CA LYS A 6 -14.05 -6.65 9.62
C LYS A 6 -12.79 -5.95 10.15
N LEU A 7 -11.99 -5.33 9.27
CA LEU A 7 -10.82 -4.54 9.66
C LEU A 7 -11.20 -3.09 10.01
N PHE A 8 -12.13 -2.51 9.24
CA PHE A 8 -12.57 -1.13 9.36
C PHE A 8 -14.10 -1.08 9.47
N PRO A 9 -14.64 -1.25 10.69
CA PRO A 9 -16.09 -1.32 10.89
C PRO A 9 -16.77 0.04 10.67
N GLN A 10 -16.04 1.15 10.86
CA GLN A 10 -16.58 2.50 10.76
C GLN A 10 -16.90 2.88 9.31
N SER A 11 -17.88 3.77 9.14
CA SER A 11 -18.27 4.31 7.82
C SER A 11 -17.12 5.04 7.13
N CYS A 12 -16.29 5.73 7.92
CA CYS A 12 -15.06 6.39 7.52
C CYS A 12 -13.96 5.98 8.51
N SER A 13 -12.79 5.61 7.99
CA SER A 13 -11.62 5.24 8.80
C SER A 13 -10.40 6.01 8.34
N VAL A 14 -9.56 6.41 9.29
CA VAL A 14 -8.30 7.12 9.05
C VAL A 14 -7.14 6.15 9.16
N ILE A 15 -6.32 6.10 8.12
CA ILE A 15 -5.10 5.28 8.07
C ILE A 15 -3.89 6.22 8.09
N GLY A 16 -3.08 6.14 9.16
CA GLY A 16 -1.82 6.86 9.27
C GLY A 16 -0.75 6.22 8.39
N MET A 17 -0.04 7.03 7.59
CA MET A 17 1.03 6.54 6.72
C MET A 17 2.37 6.72 7.41
N VAL A 18 3.12 5.63 7.58
CA VAL A 18 4.49 5.65 8.13
C VAL A 18 5.45 5.43 6.97
N HIS A 19 6.20 6.48 6.62
CA HIS A 19 7.21 6.40 5.57
C HIS A 19 8.56 6.04 6.19
N VAL A 20 9.06 4.84 5.91
CA VAL A 20 10.35 4.43 6.45
C VAL A 20 11.49 5.15 5.73
N GLY A 21 12.59 5.39 6.45
CA GLY A 21 13.82 5.93 5.87
C GLY A 21 14.43 4.99 4.82
N ALA A 22 15.31 5.55 3.98
CA ALA A 22 15.97 4.83 2.89
C ALA A 22 16.67 3.55 3.39
N LEU A 23 16.30 2.39 2.84
CA LEU A 23 16.75 1.09 3.29
C LEU A 23 18.15 0.74 2.74
N PRO A 24 18.89 -0.20 3.36
CA PRO A 24 20.09 -0.78 2.78
C PRO A 24 19.90 -1.19 1.32
N GLY A 25 20.92 -0.95 0.49
CA GLY A 25 20.86 -1.19 -0.96
C GLY A 25 20.38 0.03 -1.77
N THR A 26 19.74 1.01 -1.13
CA THR A 26 19.29 2.23 -1.81
C THR A 26 20.36 3.32 -1.82
N PRO A 27 20.37 4.23 -2.81
CA PRO A 27 21.38 5.30 -2.90
C PRO A 27 21.38 6.29 -1.73
N LYS A 28 20.27 6.41 -0.99
CA LYS A 28 20.12 7.36 0.14
C LYS A 28 20.33 6.73 1.50
N TYR A 29 20.72 5.46 1.58
CA TYR A 29 20.97 4.80 2.87
C TYR A 29 22.18 5.40 3.59
N GLU A 30 21.97 5.91 4.80
CA GLU A 30 23.01 6.56 5.63
C GLU A 30 23.76 5.59 6.57
N GLY A 31 23.58 4.27 6.43
CA GLY A 31 24.37 3.27 7.16
C GLY A 31 23.86 2.87 8.55
N CYS A 32 22.71 3.38 9.02
CA CYS A 32 22.17 3.07 10.35
C CYS A 32 20.75 2.50 10.28
N SER A 33 20.64 1.18 10.25
CA SER A 33 19.35 0.48 10.18
C SER A 33 18.52 0.62 11.46
N GLU A 34 19.18 0.74 12.61
CA GLU A 34 18.60 0.93 13.93
C GLU A 34 17.83 2.26 13.98
N LYS A 35 18.45 3.34 13.48
CA LYS A 35 17.82 4.67 13.41
C LYS A 35 16.56 4.66 12.55
N ILE A 36 16.54 3.89 11.46
CA ILE A 36 15.35 3.75 10.60
C ILE A 36 14.21 3.10 11.39
N VAL A 37 14.49 2.01 12.11
CA VAL A 37 13.50 1.31 12.95
C VAL A 37 13.00 2.24 14.06
N GLU A 38 13.89 2.91 14.78
CA GLU A 38 13.53 3.84 15.86
C GLU A 38 12.65 4.99 15.37
N ASN A 39 12.95 5.57 14.21
CA ASN A 39 12.16 6.65 13.63
C ASN A 39 10.76 6.16 13.23
N ALA A 40 10.67 4.98 12.61
CA ALA A 40 9.39 4.39 12.22
C ALA A 40 8.51 4.06 13.46
N ILE A 41 9.12 3.59 14.55
CA ILE A 41 8.45 3.40 15.85
C ILE A 41 7.95 4.73 16.40
N LYS A 42 8.80 5.78 16.42
CA LYS A 42 8.41 7.11 16.91
C LYS A 42 7.23 7.69 16.14
N GLU A 43 7.24 7.59 14.81
CA GLU A 43 6.12 8.05 13.97
C GLU A 43 4.85 7.24 14.22
N THR A 44 4.98 5.91 14.33
CA THR A 44 3.86 5.01 14.66
C THR A 44 3.23 5.39 16.00
N SER A 45 4.02 5.69 17.04
CA SER A 45 3.50 6.08 18.35
C SER A 45 2.61 7.33 18.28
N ILE A 46 2.95 8.31 17.43
CA ILE A 46 2.13 9.50 17.22
C ILE A 46 0.74 9.12 16.68
N TYR A 47 0.68 8.22 15.70
CA TYR A 47 -0.60 7.74 15.17
C TYR A 47 -1.40 6.93 16.18
N VAL A 48 -0.74 6.09 16.98
CA VAL A 48 -1.37 5.33 18.07
C VAL A 48 -1.96 6.29 19.11
N ASP A 49 -1.23 7.31 19.54
CA ASP A 49 -1.69 8.31 20.52
C ASP A 49 -2.87 9.13 19.98
N CYS A 50 -2.91 9.34 18.66
CA CYS A 50 -4.01 9.99 17.95
C CYS A 50 -5.20 9.05 17.66
N CYS A 51 -5.15 7.79 18.09
CA CYS A 51 -6.21 6.79 17.94
C CYS A 51 -6.69 6.62 16.48
N VAL A 52 -5.76 6.58 15.51
CA VAL A 52 -6.12 6.25 14.11
C VAL A 52 -6.71 4.84 13.99
N ASP A 53 -7.55 4.61 12.99
CA ASP A 53 -8.18 3.30 12.76
C ASP A 53 -7.20 2.27 12.17
N GLY A 54 -6.17 2.74 11.48
CA GLY A 54 -5.13 1.88 10.93
C GLY A 54 -3.82 2.57 10.62
N ILE A 55 -2.81 1.77 10.30
CA ILE A 55 -1.46 2.21 9.94
C ILE A 55 -1.04 1.51 8.65
N LEU A 56 -0.47 2.25 7.71
CA LEU A 56 0.12 1.72 6.48
C LEU A 56 1.60 2.09 6.43
N ILE A 57 2.46 1.09 6.29
CA ILE A 57 3.92 1.23 6.32
C ILE A 57 4.43 1.16 4.88
N GLU A 58 5.23 2.13 4.45
CA GLU A 58 5.69 2.25 3.06
C GLU A 58 7.17 2.66 2.98
N ASN A 59 7.91 2.10 2.01
CA ASN A 59 9.31 2.43 1.73
C ASN A 59 9.49 3.63 0.78
N MET A 60 8.76 4.72 1.06
CA MET A 60 8.74 5.95 0.22
C MET A 60 10.12 6.61 0.02
N HIS A 61 11.10 6.35 0.89
CA HIS A 61 12.43 6.94 0.77
C HIS A 61 13.47 6.07 0.04
N ASP A 62 13.07 4.91 -0.49
CA ASP A 62 13.91 4.02 -1.30
C ASP A 62 14.11 4.52 -2.75
N VAL A 63 14.11 5.84 -2.96
CA VAL A 63 14.26 6.44 -4.28
C VAL A 63 15.69 6.29 -4.83
N PRO A 64 15.88 6.01 -6.13
CA PRO A 64 14.84 5.70 -7.12
C PRO A 64 14.26 4.30 -6.93
N TYR A 65 12.94 4.18 -7.10
CA TYR A 65 12.24 2.91 -6.92
C TYR A 65 12.59 1.90 -8.02
N ILE A 66 12.46 0.62 -7.68
CA ILE A 66 12.73 -0.51 -8.56
C ILE A 66 11.49 -1.41 -8.65
N LYS A 67 11.37 -2.12 -9.77
CA LYS A 67 10.26 -3.05 -10.01
C LYS A 67 10.55 -4.38 -9.32
N GLN A 68 9.49 -5.17 -9.10
CA GLN A 68 9.58 -6.50 -8.47
C GLN A 68 10.72 -7.39 -9.01
N LYS A 69 10.98 -7.40 -10.32
CA LYS A 69 12.02 -8.26 -10.91
C LYS A 69 13.45 -7.91 -10.45
N ASP A 70 13.65 -6.68 -9.97
CA ASP A 70 14.95 -6.12 -9.60
C ASP A 70 15.09 -5.96 -8.08
N ILE A 71 14.03 -6.26 -7.30
CA ILE A 71 14.05 -6.12 -5.84
C ILE A 71 15.03 -7.09 -5.20
N SER A 72 15.77 -6.59 -4.23
CA SER A 72 16.80 -7.33 -3.52
C SER A 72 16.34 -7.77 -2.12
N PRO A 73 16.91 -8.85 -1.56
CA PRO A 73 16.43 -9.43 -0.29
C PRO A 73 16.49 -8.47 0.91
N GLU A 74 17.42 -7.53 0.92
CA GLU A 74 17.60 -6.57 2.01
C GLU A 74 16.37 -5.67 2.21
N VAL A 75 15.63 -5.33 1.15
CA VAL A 75 14.38 -4.55 1.24
C VAL A 75 13.34 -5.33 2.04
N THR A 76 13.07 -6.58 1.63
CA THR A 76 12.06 -7.42 2.30
C THR A 76 12.46 -7.78 3.73
N THR A 77 13.76 -7.98 3.98
CA THR A 77 14.31 -8.26 5.31
C THR A 77 14.12 -7.07 6.24
N MET A 78 14.47 -5.87 5.79
CA MET A 78 14.34 -4.65 6.59
C MET A 78 12.88 -4.26 6.80
N MET A 79 12.04 -4.37 5.78
CA MET A 79 10.61 -4.14 5.92
C MET A 79 9.97 -5.13 6.90
N THR A 80 10.39 -6.40 6.90
CA THR A 80 9.95 -7.39 7.90
C THR A 80 10.34 -6.98 9.31
N ARG A 81 11.60 -6.58 9.53
CA ARG A 81 12.07 -6.09 10.84
C ARG A 81 11.25 -4.90 11.31
N ILE A 82 11.13 -3.86 10.47
CA ILE A 82 10.41 -2.63 10.81
C ILE A 82 8.93 -2.93 11.13
N CYS A 83 8.25 -3.69 10.26
CA CYS A 83 6.85 -4.04 10.46
C CYS A 83 6.63 -4.86 11.74
N THR A 84 7.57 -5.75 12.07
CA THR A 84 7.52 -6.54 13.31
C THR A 84 7.62 -5.66 14.55
N GLU A 85 8.55 -4.69 14.57
CA GLU A 85 8.69 -3.76 15.69
C GLU A 85 7.50 -2.81 15.82
N ILE A 86 6.98 -2.29 14.70
CA ILE A 86 5.75 -1.49 14.68
C ILE A 86 4.57 -2.30 15.23
N ARG A 87 4.43 -3.57 14.83
CA ARG A 87 3.34 -4.41 15.30
C ARG A 87 3.39 -4.66 16.82
N LYS A 88 4.58 -4.76 17.41
CA LYS A 88 4.74 -4.95 18.87
C LYS A 88 4.20 -3.77 19.68
N ILE A 89 4.36 -2.55 19.19
CA ILE A 89 3.91 -1.34 19.89
C ILE A 89 2.48 -0.94 19.54
N THR A 90 1.93 -1.49 18.45
CA THR A 90 0.60 -1.12 17.96
C THR A 90 -0.49 -1.93 18.68
N PRO A 91 -1.50 -1.27 19.29
CA PRO A 91 -2.66 -1.95 19.87
C PRO A 91 -3.36 -2.91 18.91
N GLN A 92 -3.93 -4.00 19.44
CA GLN A 92 -4.52 -5.04 18.60
C GLN A 92 -5.76 -4.59 17.80
N ASN A 93 -6.44 -3.54 18.26
CA ASN A 93 -7.57 -2.93 17.59
C ASN A 93 -7.18 -1.98 16.44
N ILE A 94 -5.90 -1.59 16.32
CA ILE A 94 -5.42 -0.79 15.19
C ILE A 94 -4.91 -1.74 14.11
N THR A 95 -5.55 -1.67 12.95
CA THR A 95 -5.21 -2.51 11.79
C THR A 95 -3.91 -2.01 11.15
N CYS A 96 -2.95 -2.90 10.90
CA CYS A 96 -1.73 -2.55 10.19
C CYS A 96 -1.68 -3.15 8.78
N GLY A 97 -1.10 -2.41 7.84
CA GLY A 97 -0.78 -2.89 6.51
C GLY A 97 0.56 -2.37 6.00
N ILE A 98 0.95 -2.85 4.82
CA ILE A 98 2.23 -2.52 4.19
C ILE A 98 2.08 -2.28 2.69
N GLN A 99 2.93 -1.42 2.16
CA GLN A 99 3.21 -1.25 0.75
C GLN A 99 4.72 -1.33 0.52
N ILE A 100 5.12 -2.07 -0.52
CA ILE A 100 6.50 -2.04 -1.02
C ILE A 100 6.43 -1.52 -2.46
N LEU A 101 6.98 -0.32 -2.66
CA LEU A 101 7.07 0.33 -3.96
C LEU A 101 8.13 -0.39 -4.83
N ALA A 102 8.01 -0.48 -6.15
CA ALA A 102 6.92 -0.10 -7.05
C ALA A 102 6.31 -1.37 -7.68
N GLY A 103 5.12 -1.78 -7.21
CA GLY A 103 4.47 -3.03 -7.65
C GLY A 103 5.03 -4.32 -7.03
N CYS A 104 5.84 -4.22 -5.97
CA CYS A 104 6.42 -5.34 -5.22
C CYS A 104 5.38 -6.00 -4.29
N ASN A 105 4.23 -6.37 -4.87
CA ASN A 105 3.04 -6.81 -4.13
C ASN A 105 3.23 -8.20 -3.49
N LYS A 106 4.00 -9.10 -4.11
CA LYS A 106 4.26 -10.43 -3.54
C LYS A 106 5.14 -10.31 -2.30
N GLU A 107 6.13 -9.45 -2.37
CA GLU A 107 7.04 -9.11 -1.29
C GLU A 107 6.24 -8.49 -0.13
N ALA A 108 5.33 -7.56 -0.43
CA ALA A 108 4.42 -7.00 0.58
C ALA A 108 3.55 -8.08 1.25
N ILE A 109 3.01 -9.06 0.50
CA ILE A 109 2.28 -10.20 1.08
C ILE A 109 3.16 -11.04 2.01
N ALA A 110 4.39 -11.34 1.60
CA ALA A 110 5.33 -12.12 2.40
C ALA A 110 5.65 -11.41 3.73
N VAL A 111 5.97 -10.11 3.66
CA VAL A 111 6.27 -9.27 4.83
C VAL A 111 5.04 -9.16 5.74
N ALA A 112 3.86 -8.89 5.18
CA ALA A 112 2.62 -8.81 5.94
C ALA A 112 2.34 -10.11 6.71
N LYS A 113 2.51 -11.26 6.05
CA LYS A 113 2.34 -12.58 6.69
C LYS A 113 3.35 -12.79 7.83
N ALA A 114 4.63 -12.48 7.59
CA ALA A 114 5.69 -12.67 8.57
C ALA A 114 5.55 -11.76 9.81
N ALA A 115 5.17 -10.50 9.60
CA ALA A 115 5.03 -9.50 10.67
C ALA A 115 3.62 -9.48 11.31
N GLY A 116 2.68 -10.29 10.83
CA GLY A 116 1.31 -10.33 11.35
C GLY A 116 0.49 -9.08 11.04
N LEU A 117 0.64 -8.52 9.83
CA LEU A 117 -0.18 -7.42 9.31
C LEU A 117 -1.44 -7.94 8.61
N GLN A 118 -2.45 -7.09 8.49
CA GLN A 118 -3.79 -7.49 8.06
C GLN A 118 -4.07 -7.21 6.58
N PHE A 119 -3.35 -6.28 5.96
CA PHE A 119 -3.56 -5.94 4.56
C PHE A 119 -2.28 -5.45 3.87
N ILE A 120 -2.33 -5.42 2.53
CA ILE A 120 -1.37 -4.71 1.71
C ILE A 120 -2.09 -3.67 0.85
N ARG A 121 -1.36 -2.62 0.48
CA ARG A 121 -1.71 -1.77 -0.66
C ARG A 121 -0.91 -2.24 -1.87
N ALA A 122 -1.63 -2.58 -2.93
CA ALA A 122 -1.09 -3.19 -4.14
C ALA A 122 -1.23 -2.25 -5.33
N GLU A 123 -0.12 -2.06 -6.04
CA GLU A 123 -0.06 -1.27 -7.27
C GLU A 123 -0.04 -2.18 -8.49
N GLY A 124 -0.64 -1.74 -9.60
CA GLY A 124 -0.65 -2.57 -10.83
C GLY A 124 -1.33 -3.91 -10.59
N PHE A 125 -2.46 -3.94 -9.89
CA PHE A 125 -3.19 -5.18 -9.65
C PHE A 125 -3.92 -5.63 -10.93
N VAL A 126 -4.73 -4.73 -11.50
CA VAL A 126 -5.41 -4.89 -12.79
C VAL A 126 -4.97 -3.76 -13.72
N PHE A 127 -4.85 -4.09 -15.01
CA PHE A 127 -4.38 -3.21 -16.08
C PHE A 127 -2.94 -2.69 -15.90
N SER A 128 -2.16 -2.79 -16.97
CA SER A 128 -0.80 -2.23 -16.99
C SER A 128 -0.85 -0.71 -17.17
N HIS A 129 0.17 -0.03 -16.65
CA HIS A 129 0.35 1.42 -16.78
C HIS A 129 1.83 1.76 -16.81
N VAL A 130 2.16 3.03 -17.11
CA VAL A 130 3.54 3.52 -17.07
C VAL A 130 3.71 4.40 -15.85
N ALA A 131 4.63 4.05 -14.96
CA ALA A 131 5.02 4.84 -13.80
C ALA A 131 6.46 5.38 -13.98
N ASP A 132 7.02 6.03 -12.96
CA ASP A 132 8.38 6.60 -12.98
C ASP A 132 9.46 5.52 -13.22
N GLU A 133 9.17 4.28 -12.87
CA GLU A 133 10.03 3.09 -13.05
C GLU A 133 9.78 2.39 -14.41
N GLY A 134 8.95 2.99 -15.26
CA GLY A 134 8.57 2.49 -16.58
C GLY A 134 7.29 1.65 -16.57
N PHE A 135 7.20 0.69 -17.49
CA PHE A 135 6.00 -0.15 -17.64
C PHE A 135 5.82 -1.09 -16.44
N ILE A 136 4.65 -1.03 -15.82
CA ILE A 136 4.21 -1.87 -14.70
C ILE A 136 3.14 -2.84 -15.21
N ASP A 137 3.46 -4.13 -15.22
CA ASP A 137 2.51 -5.17 -15.60
C ASP A 137 1.52 -5.49 -14.49
N SER A 138 0.26 -5.72 -14.87
CA SER A 138 -0.75 -6.16 -13.91
C SER A 138 -0.41 -7.53 -13.32
N ASN A 139 -0.52 -7.72 -12.00
CA ASN A 139 -0.07 -8.95 -11.34
C ASN A 139 -1.13 -9.74 -10.53
N ALA A 140 -2.42 -9.38 -10.59
CA ALA A 140 -3.50 -9.99 -9.79
C ALA A 140 -3.45 -11.53 -9.73
N GLY A 141 -3.39 -12.19 -10.89
CA GLY A 141 -3.40 -13.65 -10.96
C GLY A 141 -2.21 -14.31 -10.23
N THR A 142 -1.01 -13.76 -10.39
CA THR A 142 0.20 -14.30 -9.74
C THR A 142 0.25 -13.92 -8.26
N LEU A 143 -0.24 -12.74 -7.89
CA LEU A 143 -0.29 -12.26 -6.51
C LEU A 143 -1.22 -13.11 -5.66
N LEU A 144 -2.45 -13.36 -6.12
CA LEU A 144 -3.44 -14.12 -5.35
C LEU A 144 -3.06 -15.60 -5.22
N ARG A 145 -2.37 -16.17 -6.20
CA ARG A 145 -1.81 -17.54 -6.10
C ARG A 145 -0.68 -17.59 -5.08
N TYR A 146 0.21 -16.61 -5.10
CA TYR A 146 1.29 -16.52 -4.12
C TYR A 146 0.74 -16.36 -2.70
N ARG A 147 -0.26 -15.48 -2.51
CA ARG A 147 -0.95 -15.31 -1.22
C ARG A 147 -1.48 -16.65 -0.69
N ARG A 148 -2.12 -17.45 -1.55
CA ARG A 148 -2.60 -18.78 -1.19
C ARG A 148 -1.46 -19.76 -0.91
N GLN A 149 -0.40 -19.73 -1.71
CA GLN A 149 0.76 -20.62 -1.60
C GLN A 149 1.47 -20.52 -0.24
N ILE A 150 1.46 -19.35 0.39
CA ILE A 150 2.10 -19.11 1.70
C ILE A 150 1.09 -19.03 2.87
N ASP A 151 -0.14 -19.50 2.66
CA ASP A 151 -1.23 -19.46 3.64
C ASP A 151 -1.52 -18.05 4.19
N ALA A 152 -1.38 -17.02 3.35
CA ALA A 152 -1.63 -15.62 3.69
C ALA A 152 -3.04 -15.16 3.29
N ASP A 153 -4.00 -16.08 3.19
CA ASP A 153 -5.38 -15.75 2.80
C ASP A 153 -6.00 -14.68 3.72
N ASN A 154 -5.55 -14.59 4.98
CA ASN A 154 -5.97 -13.58 5.94
C ASN A 154 -5.43 -12.16 5.67
N VAL A 155 -4.45 -12.00 4.79
CA VAL A 155 -3.92 -10.69 4.36
C VAL A 155 -4.78 -10.16 3.20
N LEU A 156 -5.47 -9.05 3.43
CA LEU A 156 -6.33 -8.43 2.43
C LEU A 156 -5.50 -7.65 1.40
N VAL A 157 -5.95 -7.65 0.14
CA VAL A 157 -5.30 -6.90 -0.95
C VAL A 157 -6.17 -5.71 -1.33
N PHE A 158 -5.73 -4.50 -0.96
CA PHE A 158 -6.35 -3.25 -1.40
C PHE A 158 -5.59 -2.70 -2.60
N VAL A 159 -6.30 -2.37 -3.68
CA VAL A 159 -5.67 -2.16 -4.98
C VAL A 159 -5.84 -0.73 -5.46
N ASP A 160 -4.76 -0.09 -5.88
CA ASP A 160 -4.86 1.21 -6.55
C ASP A 160 -5.52 1.03 -7.93
N VAL A 161 -6.51 1.87 -8.22
CA VAL A 161 -7.08 2.01 -9.57
C VAL A 161 -6.77 3.41 -10.09
N LYS A 162 -6.32 3.48 -11.35
CA LYS A 162 -5.83 4.73 -11.98
C LYS A 162 -4.92 5.54 -11.05
N LYS A 163 -3.89 4.87 -10.51
CA LYS A 163 -2.93 5.44 -9.55
C LYS A 163 -2.40 6.80 -10.02
N LYS A 164 -2.28 7.74 -9.09
CA LYS A 164 -1.52 8.99 -9.26
C LYS A 164 -0.04 8.72 -9.59
N HIS A 165 0.61 9.66 -10.27
CA HIS A 165 1.99 9.51 -10.77
C HIS A 165 2.16 8.34 -11.75
N SER A 166 1.12 8.01 -12.50
CA SER A 166 1.17 7.02 -13.56
C SER A 166 0.39 7.49 -14.78
N SER A 167 0.92 7.18 -15.96
CA SER A 167 0.25 7.37 -17.23
C SER A 167 -0.59 6.15 -17.56
N HIS A 168 -1.87 6.41 -17.81
CA HIS A 168 -2.88 5.41 -18.19
C HIS A 168 -3.28 5.57 -19.67
N VAL A 169 -2.40 6.11 -20.52
CA VAL A 169 -2.71 6.38 -21.94
C VAL A 169 -3.07 5.09 -22.70
N ILE A 170 -2.38 3.99 -22.42
CA ILE A 170 -2.60 2.69 -23.07
C ILE A 170 -3.96 2.08 -22.70
N THR A 171 -4.52 2.49 -21.56
CA THR A 171 -5.80 2.03 -21.00
C THR A 171 -6.79 3.19 -20.87
N SER A 172 -6.61 4.22 -21.70
CA SER A 172 -7.40 5.46 -21.63
C SER A 172 -8.84 5.26 -22.09
N ASP A 173 -9.09 4.22 -22.88
CA ASP A 173 -10.40 3.73 -23.30
C ASP A 173 -11.17 3.03 -22.17
N VAL A 174 -10.48 2.58 -21.12
CA VAL A 174 -11.10 1.96 -19.94
C VAL A 174 -11.46 3.05 -18.94
N SER A 175 -12.74 3.19 -18.62
CA SER A 175 -13.22 4.15 -17.62
C SER A 175 -12.77 3.77 -16.20
N LEU A 176 -12.85 4.73 -15.26
CA LEU A 176 -12.57 4.45 -13.85
C LEU A 176 -13.50 3.37 -13.31
N LEU A 177 -14.81 3.48 -13.61
CA LEU A 177 -15.82 2.50 -13.20
C LEU A 177 -15.52 1.09 -13.74
N GLU A 178 -15.10 0.96 -14.99
CA GLU A 178 -14.71 -0.34 -15.56
C GLU A 178 -13.45 -0.89 -14.90
N THR A 179 -12.48 -0.04 -14.59
CA THR A 179 -11.26 -0.43 -13.87
C THR A 179 -11.61 -1.01 -12.49
N VAL A 180 -12.56 -0.37 -11.81
CA VAL A 180 -13.05 -0.77 -10.50
C VAL A 180 -13.84 -2.09 -10.55
N LYS A 181 -14.74 -2.24 -11.54
CA LYS A 181 -15.48 -3.51 -11.78
C LYS A 181 -14.52 -4.65 -12.11
N ALA A 182 -13.47 -4.39 -12.88
CA ALA A 182 -12.44 -5.37 -13.15
C ALA A 182 -11.67 -5.75 -11.88
N ALA A 183 -11.31 -4.79 -11.01
CA ALA A 183 -10.68 -5.09 -9.73
C ALA A 183 -11.55 -6.00 -8.84
N GLU A 184 -12.87 -5.76 -8.77
CA GLU A 184 -13.81 -6.64 -8.08
C GLU A 184 -13.87 -8.03 -8.72
N PHE A 185 -13.98 -8.11 -10.05
CA PHE A 185 -13.98 -9.37 -10.80
C PHE A 185 -12.70 -10.19 -10.59
N PHE A 186 -11.55 -9.52 -10.47
CA PHE A 186 -10.25 -10.11 -10.16
C PHE A 186 -10.01 -10.35 -8.67
N LEU A 187 -11.06 -10.29 -7.85
CA LEU A 187 -11.07 -10.67 -6.43
C LEU A 187 -10.25 -9.74 -5.52
N ALA A 188 -10.14 -8.45 -5.84
CA ALA A 188 -9.61 -7.47 -4.90
C ALA A 188 -10.43 -7.44 -3.60
N ASP A 189 -9.77 -7.33 -2.45
CA ASP A 189 -10.47 -7.22 -1.16
C ASP A 189 -11.00 -5.79 -0.91
N GLY A 190 -10.46 -4.82 -1.63
CA GLY A 190 -10.82 -3.41 -1.61
C GLY A 190 -10.13 -2.61 -2.71
N VAL A 191 -10.65 -1.43 -3.02
CA VAL A 191 -10.14 -0.55 -4.08
C VAL A 191 -9.75 0.78 -3.47
N ILE A 192 -8.59 1.30 -3.87
CA ILE A 192 -8.03 2.58 -3.46
C ILE A 192 -8.12 3.54 -4.63
N LEU A 193 -8.70 4.69 -4.36
CA LEU A 193 -8.87 5.78 -5.30
C LEU A 193 -8.03 6.96 -4.86
N THR A 194 -7.14 7.41 -5.74
CA THR A 194 -6.33 8.61 -5.54
C THR A 194 -6.81 9.72 -6.46
N GLY A 195 -6.72 10.98 -6.03
CA GLY A 195 -6.95 12.13 -6.92
C GLY A 195 -5.95 12.17 -8.08
N ASN A 196 -6.27 12.96 -9.12
CA ASN A 196 -5.44 13.08 -10.34
C ASN A 196 -4.03 13.63 -10.04
N ALA A 197 -3.90 14.50 -9.05
CA ALA A 197 -2.63 15.05 -8.57
C ALA A 197 -2.64 15.28 -7.05
N THR A 198 -1.45 15.45 -6.46
CA THR A 198 -1.28 15.80 -5.04
C THR A 198 -1.95 17.13 -4.73
N GLY A 199 -2.99 17.10 -3.88
CA GLY A 199 -3.75 18.30 -3.48
C GLY A 199 -5.03 18.56 -4.28
N GLU A 200 -5.36 17.71 -5.26
CA GLU A 200 -6.65 17.77 -5.98
C GLU A 200 -7.67 16.79 -5.37
N GLU A 201 -8.88 17.27 -5.10
CA GLU A 201 -9.98 16.43 -4.61
C GLU A 201 -10.33 15.35 -5.64
N THR A 202 -10.53 14.12 -5.16
CA THR A 202 -11.07 13.04 -6.01
C THR A 202 -12.52 13.39 -6.35
N ASN A 203 -12.87 13.46 -7.63
CA ASN A 203 -14.28 13.65 -8.03
C ASN A 203 -15.05 12.35 -7.74
N VAL A 204 -15.61 12.28 -6.54
CA VAL A 204 -16.30 11.10 -6.00
C VAL A 204 -17.65 10.85 -6.67
N ARG A 205 -18.18 11.83 -7.43
CA ARG A 205 -19.59 11.83 -7.87
C ARG A 205 -19.94 10.64 -8.78
N ASP A 206 -18.99 10.11 -9.53
CA ASP A 206 -19.19 8.95 -10.40
C ASP A 206 -19.14 7.60 -9.63
N LEU A 207 -18.80 7.62 -8.35
CA LEU A 207 -18.63 6.43 -7.49
C LEU A 207 -19.66 6.36 -6.36
N LEU A 208 -20.51 7.39 -6.19
CA LEU A 208 -21.47 7.51 -5.08
C LEU A 208 -22.58 6.46 -5.11
N ASP A 209 -22.91 5.89 -6.27
CA ASP A 209 -23.98 4.88 -6.40
C ASP A 209 -23.55 3.47 -5.95
N GLU A 210 -22.26 3.26 -5.68
CA GLU A 210 -21.76 1.97 -5.21
C GLU A 210 -21.03 2.18 -3.88
N THR A 211 -21.72 1.89 -2.77
CA THR A 211 -21.30 1.98 -1.35
C THR A 211 -20.15 1.03 -0.95
N ARG A 212 -19.30 0.69 -1.93
CA ARG A 212 -18.43 -0.46 -1.98
C ARG A 212 -16.94 -0.11 -2.05
N TYR A 213 -16.59 1.17 -2.12
CA TYR A 213 -15.24 1.65 -2.42
C TYR A 213 -14.53 2.25 -1.20
N ILE A 214 -13.22 2.01 -1.11
CA ILE A 214 -12.36 2.51 -0.03
C ILE A 214 -11.68 3.78 -0.54
N PHE A 215 -12.00 4.91 0.09
CA PHE A 215 -11.33 6.17 -0.19
C PHE A 215 -10.16 6.33 0.77
N ILE A 216 -8.96 5.96 0.34
CA ILE A 216 -7.73 6.36 1.05
C ILE A 216 -7.23 7.64 0.40
N SER A 217 -7.75 8.77 0.89
CA SER A 217 -7.15 10.08 0.63
C SER A 217 -5.79 10.12 1.33
N THR A 218 -4.69 10.16 0.57
CA THR A 218 -3.36 10.43 1.12
C THR A 218 -3.09 11.94 1.05
N PRO A 219 -3.23 12.71 2.14
CA PRO A 219 -2.60 14.01 2.21
C PRO A 219 -1.09 13.78 2.39
N LEU A 220 -0.34 13.81 1.29
CA LEU A 220 1.11 14.01 1.40
C LEU A 220 1.31 15.39 2.02
N ARG A 221 1.61 15.46 3.33
CA ARG A 221 2.15 16.67 3.93
C ARG A 221 3.39 17.03 3.10
N LYS A 222 3.38 18.20 2.46
CA LYS A 222 4.62 18.90 2.12
C LYS A 222 5.31 19.18 3.45
N LEU A 223 6.23 18.30 3.87
CA LEU A 223 7.23 18.70 4.83
C LEU A 223 8.13 19.70 4.10
N PRO A 224 8.37 20.89 4.67
CA PRO A 224 9.31 21.85 4.09
C PRO A 224 10.70 21.20 4.04
N VAL A 225 11.37 21.41 2.92
CA VAL A 225 12.79 21.09 2.68
C VAL A 225 13.66 21.81 3.70
#